data_AF-A0A8J7IW47-F1
#
_entry.id   AF-A0A8J7IW47-F1
#
_cell.length_a   1.000
_cell.length_b   1.000
_cell.length_c   1.000
_cell.angle_alpha   90.00
_cell.angle_beta   90.00
_cell.angle_gamma   90.00
#
_symmetry.space_group_name_H-M   'P 1'
#
loop_
_entity.id
_entity.type
_entity.pdbx_description
1 polymer ?
#
loop_
_entity_poly.entity_id
_entity_poly.type
_entity_poly.pdbx_seq_one_letter_code
_entity_poly.pdbx_strand_id
1 'polypeptide(L)'
;MKKSYLVLLLLLVGAGMAWAQGGMKKKKPLPYEFGTVTLNNYSEHAGMPPAVFDHWVHRKHFTCRLCHVDIGFGMTAGSTKIKAADNMKGYYCGTCHNGQSEFGKGKLFASCAKEYTREDYKVCVNCHRVDRSEAREDAFYDFAQGMPRETFGNGINWEKAEEMGKIKLTDYLEGVSVKKAKLKTQQDFSLTSKVEGMPDIIFSHKKHTVWSGCELCHPDIFVGVKKGATKYSMVEIFDGKYCGVCHGKVAFPNTDCQRCHSAPVQ
;
A
#
# COMPACT_ATOMS: atom_id res chain seq x y z
N MET A 1 48.27 21.55 33.21
CA MET A 1 47.17 20.65 33.62
C MET A 1 45.77 21.17 33.28
N LYS A 2 45.44 22.48 33.38
CA LYS A 2 44.08 22.99 33.04
C LYS A 2 43.71 23.02 31.54
N LYS A 3 44.68 23.07 30.62
CA LYS A 3 44.41 23.09 29.16
C LYS A 3 44.05 21.72 28.58
N SER A 4 44.49 20.62 29.19
CA SER A 4 44.22 19.25 28.69
C SER A 4 42.80 18.78 28.99
N TYR A 5 42.18 19.25 30.08
CA TYR A 5 40.78 18.93 30.39
C TYR A 5 39.78 19.64 29.47
N LEU A 6 40.12 20.84 28.97
CA LEU A 6 39.23 21.59 28.07
C LEU A 6 39.12 20.91 26.69
N VAL A 7 40.22 20.34 26.19
CA VAL A 7 40.25 19.62 24.91
C VAL A 7 39.52 18.28 25.00
N LEU A 8 39.62 17.58 26.13
CA LEU A 8 38.89 16.32 26.34
C LEU A 8 37.38 16.55 26.46
N LEU A 9 36.95 17.65 27.09
CA LEU A 9 35.53 18.01 27.19
C LEU A 9 34.95 18.42 25.83
N LEU A 10 35.72 19.14 25.01
CA LEU A 10 35.33 19.51 23.64
C LEU A 10 35.22 18.29 22.70
N LEU A 11 36.07 17.28 22.87
CA LEU A 11 36.00 16.03 22.11
C LEU A 11 34.81 15.14 22.53
N LEU A 12 34.45 15.13 23.81
CA LEU A 12 33.27 14.40 24.31
C LEU A 12 31.95 15.06 23.87
N VAL A 13 31.91 16.40 23.79
CA VAL A 13 30.73 17.12 23.25
C VAL A 13 30.62 16.97 21.73
N GLY A 14 31.74 16.93 21.01
CA GLY A 14 31.75 16.70 19.55
C GLY A 14 31.29 15.30 19.14
N ALA A 15 31.55 14.27 19.96
CA ALA A 15 31.10 12.90 19.69
C ALA A 15 29.59 12.69 19.94
N GLY A 16 28.97 13.47 20.84
CA GLY A 16 27.54 13.37 21.16
C GLY A 16 26.60 13.93 20.08
N MET A 17 27.09 14.86 19.25
CA MET A 17 26.28 15.50 18.19
C MET A 17 26.31 14.76 16.85
N ALA A 18 27.26 13.86 16.62
CA ALA A 18 27.37 13.11 15.37
C ALA A 18 26.34 11.95 15.23
N TRP A 19 25.59 11.63 16.28
CA TRP A 19 24.59 10.54 16.31
C TRP A 19 23.14 11.04 16.37
N ALA A 20 22.89 12.30 16.02
CA ALA A 20 21.54 12.88 15.99
C ALA A 20 21.04 13.19 14.56
N GLN A 21 21.71 12.69 13.52
CA GLN A 21 21.19 12.73 12.14
C GLN A 21 20.59 11.38 11.78
N GLY A 22 19.26 11.30 11.72
CA GLY A 22 18.59 10.12 11.16
C GLY A 22 17.10 10.00 11.40
N GLY A 23 16.49 10.84 12.23
CA GLY A 23 15.06 10.79 12.52
C GLY A 23 14.30 11.97 11.92
N MET A 24 14.26 12.14 10.60
CA MET A 24 13.22 12.99 10.02
C MET A 24 11.88 12.38 10.44
N LYS A 25 11.13 13.06 11.33
CA LYS A 25 9.76 12.68 11.65
C LYS A 25 8.98 12.70 10.35
N LYS A 26 8.78 11.53 9.73
CA LYS A 26 7.97 11.39 8.52
C LYS A 26 6.57 11.90 8.88
N LYS A 27 6.16 13.02 8.29
CA LYS A 27 4.83 13.59 8.48
C LYS A 27 3.82 12.48 8.15
N LYS A 28 2.87 12.23 9.06
CA LYS A 28 1.79 11.27 8.79
C LYS A 28 1.06 11.75 7.52
N PRO A 29 0.87 10.89 6.50
CA PRO A 29 0.16 11.29 5.29
C PRO A 29 -1.27 11.70 5.64
N LEU A 30 -1.81 12.63 4.86
CA LEU A 30 -3.22 12.99 4.98
C LEU A 30 -4.09 11.78 4.62
N PRO A 31 -5.34 11.68 5.11
CA PRO A 31 -6.21 10.53 4.84
C PRO A 31 -6.30 10.14 3.36
N TYR A 32 -6.49 11.11 2.46
CA TYR A 32 -6.60 10.86 1.02
C TYR A 32 -5.26 10.47 0.35
N GLU A 33 -4.13 10.70 1.02
CA GLU A 33 -2.77 10.36 0.56
C GLU A 33 -2.26 9.05 1.16
N PHE A 34 -3.02 8.47 2.11
CA PHE A 34 -2.61 7.25 2.77
C PHE A 34 -2.64 6.09 1.78
N GLY A 35 -1.48 5.43 1.64
CA GLY A 35 -1.28 4.39 0.63
C GLY A 35 -1.00 4.94 -0.77
N THR A 36 -0.88 6.24 -0.98
CA THR A 36 -0.46 6.78 -2.28
C THR A 36 0.96 6.35 -2.64
N VAL A 37 1.17 5.97 -3.90
CA VAL A 37 2.47 5.55 -4.44
C VAL A 37 2.88 6.51 -5.54
N THR A 38 4.09 7.07 -5.40
CA THR A 38 4.71 7.89 -6.45
C THR A 38 5.66 7.03 -7.27
N LEU A 39 5.43 6.99 -8.58
CA LEU A 39 6.21 6.26 -9.59
C LEU A 39 7.02 7.27 -10.39
N ASN A 40 8.34 7.22 -10.22
CA ASN A 40 9.25 8.17 -10.85
C ASN A 40 10.53 7.52 -11.39
N ASN A 41 10.45 6.26 -11.82
CA ASN A 41 11.59 5.58 -12.44
C ASN A 41 12.08 6.30 -13.71
N TYR A 42 11.15 6.92 -14.45
CA TYR A 42 11.43 7.50 -15.77
C TYR A 42 10.80 8.89 -16.00
N SER A 43 9.75 9.27 -15.27
CA SER A 43 8.93 10.46 -15.59
C SER A 43 9.72 11.76 -15.55
N GLU A 44 10.40 12.08 -14.44
CA GLU A 44 11.15 13.33 -14.32
C GLU A 44 12.31 13.42 -15.31
N HIS A 45 13.00 12.31 -15.56
CA HIS A 45 14.07 12.23 -16.57
C HIS A 45 13.54 12.48 -18.00
N ALA A 46 12.25 12.19 -18.24
CA ALA A 46 11.56 12.48 -19.48
C ALA A 46 10.86 13.86 -19.49
N GLY A 47 11.11 14.71 -18.49
CA GLY A 47 10.52 16.04 -18.39
C GLY A 47 9.03 16.05 -17.97
N MET A 48 8.53 14.96 -17.40
CA MET A 48 7.16 14.86 -16.88
C MET A 48 7.15 14.79 -15.35
N PRO A 49 6.12 15.32 -14.68
CA PRO A 49 5.91 15.06 -13.25
C PRO A 49 5.86 13.56 -12.94
N PRO A 50 6.20 13.13 -11.72
CA PRO A 50 5.99 11.75 -11.28
C PRO A 50 4.54 11.29 -11.48
N ALA A 51 4.37 10.01 -11.80
CA ALA A 51 3.04 9.40 -11.86
C ALA A 51 2.60 9.00 -10.44
N VAL A 52 1.42 9.42 -10.01
CA VAL A 52 0.91 9.18 -8.66
C VAL A 52 -0.28 8.24 -8.71
N PHE A 53 -0.19 7.13 -7.97
CA PHE A 53 -1.23 6.11 -7.86
C PHE A 53 -1.86 6.13 -6.46
N ASP A 54 -3.17 6.40 -6.41
CA ASP A 54 -3.92 6.40 -5.15
C ASP A 54 -4.66 5.08 -4.97
N HIS A 55 -4.28 4.34 -3.91
CA HIS A 55 -4.90 3.05 -3.63
C HIS A 55 -6.40 3.18 -3.32
N TRP A 56 -6.85 4.22 -2.62
CA TRP A 56 -8.26 4.33 -2.25
C TRP A 56 -9.20 4.43 -3.46
N VAL A 57 -8.74 5.03 -4.57
CA VAL A 57 -9.51 5.18 -5.82
C VAL A 57 -9.77 3.81 -6.47
N HIS A 58 -8.80 2.91 -6.39
CA HIS A 58 -8.86 1.60 -7.01
C HIS A 58 -9.41 0.54 -6.06
N ARG A 59 -9.03 0.60 -4.79
CA ARG A 59 -9.42 -0.36 -3.74
C ARG A 59 -10.93 -0.37 -3.47
N LYS A 60 -11.64 0.74 -3.72
CA LYS A 60 -13.11 0.74 -3.65
C LYS A 60 -13.78 -0.17 -4.71
N HIS A 61 -13.04 -0.64 -5.70
CA HIS A 61 -13.54 -1.46 -6.81
C HIS A 61 -12.82 -2.79 -6.97
N PHE A 62 -11.55 -2.89 -6.59
CA PHE A 62 -10.68 -4.01 -6.95
C PHE A 62 -9.97 -4.63 -5.75
N THR A 63 -9.74 -5.94 -5.82
CA THR A 63 -8.90 -6.64 -4.85
C THR A 63 -7.42 -6.32 -5.06
N CYS A 64 -6.61 -6.46 -4.00
CA CYS A 64 -5.16 -6.31 -4.11
C CYS A 64 -4.57 -7.36 -5.05
N ARG A 65 -5.14 -8.57 -5.03
CA ARG A 65 -4.73 -9.70 -5.90
C ARG A 65 -4.81 -9.33 -7.37
N LEU A 66 -5.89 -8.70 -7.82
CA LEU A 66 -6.08 -8.38 -9.23
C LEU A 66 -4.90 -7.55 -9.75
N CYS A 67 -4.50 -6.51 -9.02
CA CYS A 67 -3.40 -5.66 -9.44
C CYS A 67 -2.03 -6.33 -9.27
N HIS A 68 -1.78 -6.95 -8.12
CA HIS A 68 -0.43 -7.39 -7.75
C HIS A 68 -0.08 -8.82 -8.21
N VAL A 69 -1.08 -9.63 -8.57
CA VAL A 69 -0.88 -10.99 -9.10
C VAL A 69 -1.28 -11.06 -10.56
N ASP A 70 -2.54 -10.70 -10.87
CA ASP A 70 -3.07 -10.94 -12.22
C ASP A 70 -2.52 -9.90 -13.23
N ILE A 71 -2.41 -8.62 -12.86
CA ILE A 71 -1.80 -7.58 -13.71
C ILE A 71 -0.27 -7.53 -13.53
N GLY A 72 0.25 -7.92 -12.37
CA GLY A 72 1.69 -8.02 -12.11
C GLY A 72 2.37 -6.74 -11.62
N PHE A 73 1.64 -5.85 -10.92
CA PHE A 73 2.28 -4.76 -10.20
C PHE A 73 3.08 -5.30 -9.00
N GLY A 74 4.35 -4.94 -8.91
CA GLY A 74 5.20 -5.28 -7.77
C GLY A 74 4.73 -4.52 -6.53
N MET A 75 4.79 -5.18 -5.37
CA MET A 75 4.34 -4.60 -4.10
C MET A 75 5.27 -3.48 -3.59
N THR A 76 6.49 -3.39 -4.13
CA THR A 76 7.44 -2.31 -3.83
C THR A 76 7.32 -1.20 -4.87
N ALA A 77 7.19 0.05 -4.41
CA ALA A 77 7.11 1.22 -5.28
C ALA A 77 8.26 1.24 -6.31
N GLY A 78 7.91 1.42 -7.59
CA GLY A 78 8.87 1.49 -8.68
C GLY A 78 9.56 0.16 -9.07
N SER A 79 9.27 -0.96 -8.41
CA SER A 79 9.91 -2.25 -8.72
C SER A 79 9.55 -2.81 -10.09
N THR A 80 8.32 -2.57 -10.55
CA THR A 80 7.82 -3.00 -11.87
C THR A 80 8.46 -2.27 -13.04
N LYS A 81 9.04 -1.07 -12.82
CA LYS A 81 9.68 -0.25 -13.87
C LYS A 81 8.78 -0.04 -15.10
N ILE A 82 7.53 0.38 -14.85
CA ILE A 82 6.49 0.60 -15.87
C ILE A 82 6.96 1.65 -16.89
N LYS A 83 6.82 1.35 -18.18
CA LYS A 83 7.06 2.31 -19.27
C LYS A 83 5.76 2.70 -19.95
N ALA A 84 5.72 3.91 -20.53
CA ALA A 84 4.58 4.35 -21.35
C ALA A 84 4.28 3.38 -22.51
N ALA A 85 5.32 2.78 -23.12
CA ALA A 85 5.17 1.79 -24.17
C ALA A 85 4.43 0.52 -23.70
N ASP A 86 4.61 0.10 -22.45
CA ASP A 86 3.92 -1.06 -21.89
C ASP A 86 2.45 -0.73 -21.64
N ASN A 87 2.17 0.46 -21.09
CA ASN A 87 0.82 0.99 -20.92
C ASN A 87 0.06 1.07 -22.26
N MET A 88 0.69 1.60 -23.31
CA MET A 88 0.08 1.67 -24.65
C MET A 88 -0.18 0.29 -25.27
N LYS A 89 0.50 -0.76 -24.81
CA LYS A 89 0.28 -2.15 -25.25
C LYS A 89 -0.74 -2.90 -24.41
N GLY A 90 -1.39 -2.24 -23.44
CA GLY A 90 -2.42 -2.85 -22.59
C GLY A 90 -1.88 -3.54 -21.33
N TYR A 91 -0.62 -3.27 -20.95
CA TYR A 91 -0.06 -3.75 -19.68
C TYR A 91 -0.22 -2.71 -18.58
N TYR A 92 -0.15 -3.15 -17.32
CA TYR A 92 -0.15 -2.29 -16.13
C TYR A 92 -1.37 -1.37 -16.08
N CYS A 93 -1.19 -0.04 -16.13
CA CYS A 93 -2.30 0.90 -16.13
C CYS A 93 -3.17 0.70 -17.38
N GLY A 94 -2.52 0.40 -18.51
CA GLY A 94 -3.16 0.14 -19.79
C GLY A 94 -4.06 -1.10 -19.81
N THR A 95 -3.96 -2.00 -18.83
CA THR A 95 -4.89 -3.12 -18.72
C THR A 95 -6.34 -2.65 -18.57
N CYS A 96 -6.55 -1.59 -17.79
CA CYS A 96 -7.87 -0.98 -17.58
C CYS A 96 -8.00 0.38 -18.29
N HIS A 97 -6.98 1.23 -18.21
CA HIS A 97 -6.95 2.53 -18.87
C HIS A 97 -6.51 2.38 -20.34
N ASN A 98 -7.40 1.84 -21.16
CA ASN A 98 -7.18 1.58 -22.60
C ASN A 98 -8.17 2.33 -23.51
N GLY A 99 -9.03 3.19 -22.96
CA GLY A 99 -10.07 3.89 -23.73
C GLY A 99 -11.33 3.05 -24.02
N GLN A 100 -11.35 1.77 -23.64
CA GLN A 100 -12.40 0.81 -23.99
C GLN A 100 -13.07 0.21 -22.74
N SER A 101 -12.30 -0.11 -21.70
CA SER A 101 -12.83 -0.71 -20.47
C SER A 101 -13.82 0.23 -19.79
N GLU A 102 -14.90 -0.34 -19.26
CA GLU A 102 -15.97 0.39 -18.59
C GLU A 102 -16.01 0.00 -17.11
N PHE A 103 -16.02 1.00 -16.23
CA PHE A 103 -16.21 0.80 -14.79
C PHE A 103 -17.13 1.89 -14.23
N GLY A 104 -18.16 1.48 -13.50
CA GLY A 104 -19.16 2.41 -12.97
C GLY A 104 -20.01 3.01 -14.09
N LYS A 105 -19.96 4.33 -14.27
CA LYS A 105 -20.85 5.09 -15.17
C LYS A 105 -20.21 5.50 -16.51
N GLY A 106 -19.01 5.01 -16.84
CA GLY A 106 -18.37 5.40 -18.09
C GLY A 106 -17.13 4.60 -18.48
N LYS A 107 -16.64 4.90 -19.69
CA LYS A 107 -15.39 4.39 -20.23
C LYS A 107 -14.20 5.01 -19.51
N LEU A 108 -13.21 4.17 -19.22
CA LEU A 108 -11.93 4.63 -18.70
C LEU A 108 -11.11 5.27 -19.82
N PHE A 109 -10.43 6.38 -19.49
CA PHE A 109 -9.50 7.03 -20.40
C PHE A 109 -8.29 6.13 -20.75
N ALA A 110 -7.66 6.36 -21.89
CA ALA A 110 -6.42 5.67 -22.25
C ALA A 110 -5.23 6.19 -21.42
N SER A 111 -4.38 5.29 -20.92
CA SER A 111 -3.29 5.61 -19.99
C SER A 111 -2.16 6.43 -20.62
N CYS A 112 -1.88 6.21 -21.91
CA CYS A 112 -0.82 6.89 -22.66
C CYS A 112 -1.25 7.08 -24.12
N ALA A 113 -0.70 8.11 -24.76
CA ALA A 113 -0.86 8.38 -26.18
C ALA A 113 0.50 8.31 -26.89
N LYS A 114 0.49 7.99 -28.20
CA LYS A 114 1.70 7.95 -29.03
C LYS A 114 2.20 9.36 -29.36
N GLU A 115 1.27 10.28 -29.55
CA GLU A 115 1.54 11.68 -29.83
C GLU A 115 1.10 12.51 -28.63
N TYR A 116 1.76 13.63 -28.41
CA TYR A 116 1.49 14.50 -27.28
C TYR A 116 0.76 15.75 -27.76
N THR A 117 -0.57 15.67 -27.78
CA THR A 117 -1.43 16.83 -28.09
C THR A 117 -1.80 17.60 -26.81
N ARG A 118 -2.37 18.79 -26.95
CA ARG A 118 -2.90 19.55 -25.80
C ARG A 118 -4.07 18.84 -25.14
N GLU A 119 -4.80 18.05 -25.92
CA GLU A 119 -5.93 17.24 -25.48
C GLU A 119 -5.42 16.07 -24.63
N ASP A 120 -4.32 15.42 -25.03
CA ASP A 120 -3.69 14.34 -24.27
C ASP A 120 -3.16 14.81 -22.91
N TYR A 121 -2.66 16.05 -22.82
CA TYR A 121 -2.19 16.62 -21.57
C TYR A 121 -3.25 16.58 -20.46
N LYS A 122 -4.53 16.80 -20.81
CA LYS A 122 -5.66 16.73 -19.85
C LYS A 122 -5.82 15.33 -19.25
N VAL A 123 -5.42 14.30 -19.99
CA VAL A 123 -5.44 12.92 -19.53
C VAL A 123 -4.17 12.61 -18.72
N CYS A 124 -3.01 13.09 -19.18
CA CYS A 124 -1.72 12.89 -18.50
C CYS A 124 -1.77 13.37 -17.04
N VAL A 125 -2.37 14.52 -16.77
CA VAL A 125 -2.45 15.10 -15.41
C VAL A 125 -3.30 14.31 -14.41
N ASN A 126 -4.10 13.34 -14.88
CA ASN A 126 -4.80 12.41 -13.99
C ASN A 126 -3.83 11.50 -13.23
N CYS A 127 -2.65 11.25 -13.81
CA CYS A 127 -1.61 10.41 -13.25
C CYS A 127 -0.33 11.21 -12.93
N HIS A 128 0.17 12.01 -13.87
CA HIS A 128 1.39 12.79 -13.74
C HIS A 128 1.12 14.14 -13.06
N ARG A 129 1.54 14.28 -11.79
CA ARG A 129 1.22 15.46 -10.99
C ARG A 129 2.33 15.82 -10.00
N VAL A 130 2.49 17.11 -9.75
CA VAL A 130 3.46 17.68 -8.81
C VAL A 130 2.82 17.92 -7.44
N ASP A 131 1.55 18.36 -7.42
CA ASP A 131 0.91 18.89 -6.20
C ASP A 131 -0.40 18.20 -5.78
N ARG A 132 -0.90 18.65 -4.61
CA ARG A 132 -2.22 18.36 -4.05
C ARG A 132 -3.32 18.81 -5.02
N SER A 133 -4.37 17.99 -5.11
CA SER A 133 -5.58 18.31 -5.87
C SER A 133 -6.74 18.40 -4.90
N GLU A 134 -7.29 19.61 -4.72
CA GLU A 134 -8.44 19.86 -3.85
C GLU A 134 -9.63 18.99 -4.26
N ALA A 135 -9.94 18.91 -5.56
CA ALA A 135 -10.99 18.05 -6.08
C ALA A 135 -10.82 16.56 -5.72
N ARG A 136 -9.58 16.03 -5.62
CA ARG A 136 -9.34 14.64 -5.20
C ARG A 136 -9.57 14.46 -3.71
N GLU A 137 -9.20 15.45 -2.92
CA GLU A 137 -9.43 15.43 -1.49
C GLU A 137 -10.90 15.51 -1.15
N ASP A 138 -11.64 16.41 -1.80
CA ASP A 138 -13.10 16.49 -1.68
C ASP A 138 -13.74 15.16 -2.07
N ALA A 139 -13.35 14.59 -3.21
CA ALA A 139 -13.83 13.29 -3.65
C ALA A 139 -13.53 12.15 -2.66
N PHE A 140 -12.39 12.21 -1.95
CA PHE A 140 -12.09 11.25 -0.90
C PHE A 140 -13.02 11.42 0.29
N TYR A 141 -13.23 12.65 0.78
CA TYR A 141 -14.07 12.88 1.94
C TYR A 141 -15.54 12.63 1.66
N ASP A 142 -16.04 12.97 0.47
CA ASP A 142 -17.39 12.62 0.02
C ASP A 142 -17.60 11.11 -0.01
N PHE A 143 -16.62 10.36 -0.52
CA PHE A 143 -16.64 8.90 -0.47
C PHE A 143 -16.61 8.39 0.98
N ALA A 144 -15.73 8.94 1.82
CA ALA A 144 -15.52 8.52 3.20
C ALA A 144 -16.74 8.76 4.10
N GLN A 145 -17.58 9.76 3.81
CA GLN A 145 -18.82 10.03 4.56
C GLN A 145 -19.78 8.83 4.58
N GLY A 146 -19.82 8.05 3.49
CA GLY A 146 -20.68 6.87 3.36
C GLY A 146 -20.09 5.57 3.94
N MET A 147 -18.88 5.63 4.50
CA MET A 147 -18.10 4.45 4.88
C MET A 147 -17.99 4.28 6.41
N PRO A 148 -17.83 3.04 6.89
CA PRO A 148 -17.50 2.77 8.28
C PRO A 148 -16.19 3.47 8.67
N ARG A 149 -16.20 4.16 9.81
CA ARG A 149 -15.05 4.93 10.30
C ARG A 149 -14.00 4.05 10.96
N GLU A 150 -12.76 4.51 10.90
CA GLU A 150 -11.61 3.94 11.58
C GLU A 150 -10.79 5.03 12.28
N THR A 151 -10.11 4.66 13.38
CA THR A 151 -9.24 5.59 14.12
C THR A 151 -7.94 5.86 13.37
N PHE A 152 -7.45 4.87 12.64
CA PHE A 152 -6.14 4.89 12.01
C PHE A 152 -6.19 4.70 10.48
N GLY A 153 -5.02 4.74 9.84
CA GLY A 153 -4.89 4.66 8.38
C GLY A 153 -5.47 5.91 7.72
N ASN A 154 -6.34 5.70 6.73
CA ASN A 154 -7.08 6.77 6.05
C ASN A 154 -8.43 7.10 6.72
N GLY A 155 -8.72 6.53 7.89
CA GLY A 155 -9.99 6.78 8.59
C GLY A 155 -11.18 5.97 8.07
N ILE A 156 -10.98 5.06 7.12
CA ILE A 156 -12.00 4.13 6.61
C ILE A 156 -11.68 2.71 7.09
N ASN A 157 -12.67 2.04 7.68
CA ASN A 157 -12.58 0.62 7.99
C ASN A 157 -13.02 -0.18 6.75
N TRP A 158 -12.05 -0.47 5.89
CA TRP A 158 -12.26 -1.16 4.61
C TRP A 158 -12.82 -2.57 4.77
N GLU A 159 -12.37 -3.32 5.78
CA GLU A 159 -12.90 -4.65 6.12
C GLU A 159 -14.40 -4.56 6.39
N LYS A 160 -14.81 -3.68 7.29
CA LYS A 160 -16.22 -3.47 7.63
C LYS A 160 -17.02 -2.91 6.45
N ALA A 161 -16.41 -2.07 5.61
CA ALA A 161 -17.06 -1.56 4.40
C ALA A 161 -17.42 -2.70 3.43
N GLU A 162 -16.52 -3.66 3.26
CA GLU A 162 -16.76 -4.86 2.45
C GLU A 162 -17.81 -5.77 3.12
N GLU A 163 -17.67 -6.07 4.41
CA GLU A 163 -18.63 -6.91 5.15
C GLU A 163 -20.06 -6.35 5.10
N MET A 164 -20.20 -5.03 5.14
CA MET A 164 -21.49 -4.33 5.05
C MET A 164 -22.00 -4.18 3.60
N GLY A 165 -21.27 -4.66 2.60
CA GLY A 165 -21.61 -4.51 1.19
C GLY A 165 -21.57 -3.07 0.67
N LYS A 166 -20.89 -2.14 1.37
CA LYS A 166 -20.72 -0.74 0.95
C LYS A 166 -19.80 -0.60 -0.26
N ILE A 167 -18.94 -1.59 -0.46
CA ILE A 167 -18.08 -1.74 -1.62
C ILE A 167 -18.24 -3.14 -2.19
N LYS A 168 -18.14 -3.25 -3.51
CA LYS A 168 -18.17 -4.53 -4.22
C LYS A 168 -16.86 -4.70 -4.96
N LEU A 169 -16.05 -5.65 -4.50
CA LEU A 169 -14.72 -5.89 -5.03
C LEU A 169 -14.79 -6.80 -6.27
N THR A 170 -14.04 -6.41 -7.29
CA THR A 170 -13.79 -7.20 -8.48
C THR A 170 -12.42 -7.85 -8.35
N ASP A 171 -12.38 -9.18 -8.50
CA ASP A 171 -11.18 -10.00 -8.37
C ASP A 171 -10.82 -10.77 -9.64
N TYR A 172 -11.52 -10.46 -10.74
CA TYR A 172 -11.36 -11.10 -12.03
C TYR A 172 -11.51 -10.08 -13.16
N LEU A 173 -10.60 -10.12 -14.12
CA LEU A 173 -10.68 -9.38 -15.36
C LEU A 173 -10.54 -10.34 -16.55
N GLU A 174 -11.50 -10.30 -17.46
CA GLU A 174 -11.50 -11.17 -18.64
C GLU A 174 -10.25 -10.92 -19.50
N GLY A 175 -9.62 -12.00 -19.97
CA GLY A 175 -8.39 -11.93 -20.76
C GLY A 175 -7.11 -11.65 -19.95
N VAL A 176 -7.21 -11.41 -18.64
CA VAL A 176 -6.07 -11.13 -17.76
C VAL A 176 -6.01 -12.12 -16.60
N SER A 177 -7.13 -12.28 -15.90
CA SER A 177 -7.22 -13.18 -14.75
C SER A 177 -7.38 -14.63 -15.18
N VAL A 178 -6.66 -15.52 -14.51
CA VAL A 178 -6.85 -16.96 -14.66
C VAL A 178 -8.02 -17.41 -13.78
N LYS A 179 -8.99 -18.13 -14.36
CA LYS A 179 -10.09 -18.75 -13.60
C LYS A 179 -9.50 -19.78 -12.64
N LYS A 180 -9.70 -19.55 -11.34
CA LYS A 180 -9.24 -20.45 -10.28
C LYS A 180 -10.42 -21.05 -9.54
N ALA A 181 -10.22 -22.26 -9.02
CA ALA A 181 -11.17 -22.87 -8.11
C ALA A 181 -11.35 -21.99 -6.87
N LYS A 182 -12.55 -22.00 -6.28
CA LYS A 182 -12.83 -21.26 -5.05
C LYS A 182 -11.83 -21.68 -3.98
N LEU A 183 -11.14 -20.69 -3.40
CA LEU A 183 -10.17 -20.93 -2.36
C LEU A 183 -10.88 -21.52 -1.13
N LYS A 184 -10.37 -22.63 -0.60
CA LYS A 184 -10.80 -23.13 0.70
C LYS A 184 -10.13 -22.28 1.78
N THR A 185 -10.88 -21.32 2.32
CA THR A 185 -10.43 -20.46 3.42
C THR A 185 -10.05 -21.33 4.62
N GLN A 186 -8.83 -21.14 5.12
CA GLN A 186 -8.36 -21.80 6.34
C GLN A 186 -8.97 -21.13 7.57
N GLN A 187 -9.11 -21.89 8.66
CA GLN A 187 -9.57 -21.32 9.93
C GLN A 187 -8.54 -20.34 10.50
N ASP A 188 -9.04 -19.40 11.29
CA ASP A 188 -8.22 -18.48 12.05
C ASP A 188 -7.36 -19.26 13.04
N PHE A 189 -6.17 -18.75 13.33
CA PHE A 189 -5.27 -19.37 14.30
C PHE A 189 -4.52 -18.33 15.12
N SER A 190 -4.15 -18.72 16.34
CA SER A 190 -3.29 -17.93 17.21
C SER A 190 -1.82 -18.24 16.99
N LEU A 191 -0.97 -17.22 17.08
CA LEU A 191 0.48 -17.32 17.15
C LEU A 191 0.93 -16.84 18.52
N THR A 192 1.67 -17.70 19.22
CA THR A 192 2.13 -17.40 20.57
C THR A 192 3.25 -16.36 20.56
N SER A 193 3.07 -15.29 21.33
CA SER A 193 4.12 -14.31 21.54
C SER A 193 5.21 -14.89 22.43
N LYS A 194 6.48 -14.66 22.08
CA LYS A 194 7.63 -15.03 22.91
C LYS A 194 8.11 -13.90 23.82
N VAL A 195 7.47 -12.74 23.73
CA VAL A 195 7.77 -11.58 24.56
C VAL A 195 6.87 -11.64 25.78
N GLU A 196 7.48 -11.60 26.97
CA GLU A 196 6.76 -11.59 28.24
C GLU A 196 5.80 -10.39 28.33
N GLY A 197 4.58 -10.62 28.81
CA GLY A 197 3.54 -9.59 28.90
C GLY A 197 2.82 -9.26 27.58
N MET A 198 3.29 -9.78 26.44
CA MET A 198 2.67 -9.54 25.14
C MET A 198 1.65 -10.64 24.80
N PRO A 199 0.37 -10.31 24.54
CA PRO A 199 -0.65 -11.31 24.19
C PRO A 199 -0.39 -12.00 22.85
N ASP A 200 -1.06 -13.13 22.63
CA ASP A 200 -0.99 -13.87 21.37
C ASP A 200 -1.58 -13.08 20.20
N ILE A 201 -1.09 -13.35 18.99
CA ILE A 201 -1.57 -12.74 17.76
C ILE A 201 -2.61 -13.65 17.11
N ILE A 202 -3.76 -13.12 16.69
CA ILE A 202 -4.76 -13.86 15.91
C ILE A 202 -4.63 -13.47 14.44
N PHE A 203 -4.42 -14.46 13.57
CA PHE A 203 -4.41 -14.26 12.12
C PHE A 203 -5.63 -14.93 11.48
N SER A 204 -6.34 -14.16 10.65
CA SER A 204 -7.51 -14.65 9.90
C SER A 204 -7.23 -14.72 8.41
N HIS A 205 -7.21 -15.94 7.86
CA HIS A 205 -7.19 -16.11 6.40
C HIS A 205 -8.46 -15.58 5.75
N LYS A 206 -9.62 -15.71 6.42
CA LYS A 206 -10.90 -15.23 5.88
C LYS A 206 -10.84 -13.75 5.55
N LYS A 207 -10.39 -12.93 6.49
CA LYS A 207 -10.29 -11.47 6.30
C LYS A 207 -9.29 -11.08 5.21
N HIS A 208 -8.15 -11.77 5.14
CA HIS A 208 -7.11 -11.45 4.16
C HIS A 208 -7.46 -11.93 2.75
N THR A 209 -8.07 -13.10 2.61
CA THR A 209 -8.34 -13.73 1.29
C THR A 209 -9.49 -13.10 0.52
N VAL A 210 -10.31 -12.24 1.16
CA VAL A 210 -11.28 -11.37 0.46
C VAL A 210 -10.55 -10.35 -0.43
N TRP A 211 -9.44 -9.81 0.07
CA TRP A 211 -8.68 -8.76 -0.61
C TRP A 211 -7.48 -9.30 -1.39
N SER A 212 -7.00 -10.47 -1.02
CA SER A 212 -5.72 -11.02 -1.48
C SER A 212 -5.84 -12.47 -1.93
N GLY A 213 -4.92 -12.92 -2.79
CA GLY A 213 -4.74 -14.33 -3.11
C GLY A 213 -3.70 -14.99 -2.20
N CYS A 214 -3.60 -16.32 -2.25
CA CYS A 214 -2.51 -17.03 -1.56
C CYS A 214 -1.14 -16.56 -2.05
N GLU A 215 -1.05 -16.24 -3.33
CA GLU A 215 0.18 -15.86 -4.05
C GLU A 215 0.70 -14.49 -3.62
N LEU A 216 -0.12 -13.64 -3.01
CA LEU A 216 0.35 -12.37 -2.45
C LEU A 216 1.14 -12.54 -1.16
N CYS A 217 0.92 -13.65 -0.44
CA CYS A 217 1.58 -13.91 0.83
C CYS A 217 2.64 -15.01 0.69
N HIS A 218 2.36 -16.04 -0.11
CA HIS A 218 3.18 -17.23 -0.19
C HIS A 218 3.74 -17.43 -1.60
N PRO A 219 5.02 -17.82 -1.72
CA PRO A 219 5.98 -18.06 -0.63
C PRO A 219 6.73 -16.80 -0.17
N ASP A 220 6.52 -15.66 -0.84
CA ASP A 220 7.43 -14.50 -0.78
C ASP A 220 7.46 -13.78 0.56
N ILE A 221 6.29 -13.56 1.18
CA ILE A 221 6.19 -12.87 2.48
C ILE A 221 6.32 -13.87 3.63
N PHE A 222 5.62 -15.00 3.50
CA PHE A 222 5.65 -16.08 4.49
C PHE A 222 6.07 -17.39 3.80
N VAL A 223 7.19 -17.92 4.25
CA VAL A 223 7.77 -19.13 3.69
C VAL A 223 6.94 -20.33 4.11
N GLY A 224 6.37 -21.00 3.10
CA GLY A 224 5.54 -22.18 3.26
C GLY A 224 4.15 -21.90 3.85
N VAL A 225 3.33 -22.95 3.92
CA VAL A 225 1.93 -22.88 4.38
C VAL A 225 1.73 -23.42 5.81
N LYS A 226 2.82 -23.84 6.47
CA LYS A 226 2.76 -24.39 7.82
C LYS A 226 2.76 -23.27 8.86
N LYS A 227 1.83 -23.35 9.81
CA LYS A 227 1.75 -22.45 10.96
C LYS A 227 3.11 -22.37 11.69
N GLY A 228 3.59 -21.15 11.93
CA GLY A 228 4.82 -20.90 12.68
C GLY A 228 6.13 -21.27 11.96
N ALA A 229 6.09 -21.63 10.66
CA ALA A 229 7.29 -21.92 9.89
C ALA A 229 8.17 -20.68 9.71
N THR A 230 7.54 -19.52 9.51
CA THR A 230 8.22 -18.24 9.41
C THR A 230 8.26 -17.57 10.78
N LYS A 231 9.45 -17.19 11.23
CA LYS A 231 9.65 -16.44 12.49
C LYS A 231 9.97 -14.99 12.14
N TYR A 232 9.36 -14.07 12.88
CA TYR A 232 9.53 -12.64 12.67
C TYR A 232 9.32 -11.88 13.97
N SER A 233 9.75 -10.63 13.97
CA SER A 233 9.65 -9.70 15.10
C SER A 233 8.82 -8.46 14.75
N MET A 234 8.37 -7.73 15.77
CA MET A 234 7.74 -6.43 15.56
C MET A 234 8.69 -5.43 14.88
N VAL A 235 9.99 -5.51 15.14
CA VAL A 235 11.00 -4.68 14.47
C VAL A 235 10.96 -4.89 12.97
N GLU A 236 10.97 -6.15 12.52
CA GLU A 236 10.86 -6.47 11.09
C GLU A 236 9.53 -6.05 10.48
N ILE A 237 8.44 -6.11 11.25
CA ILE A 237 7.13 -5.59 10.83
C ILE A 237 7.18 -4.07 10.64
N PHE A 238 7.80 -3.34 11.56
CA PHE A 238 8.00 -1.89 11.38
C PHE A 238 8.95 -1.55 10.22
N ASP A 239 9.91 -2.42 9.91
CA ASP A 239 10.78 -2.32 8.73
C ASP A 239 10.07 -2.68 7.42
N GLY A 240 8.78 -3.04 7.47
CA GLY A 240 7.96 -3.30 6.30
C GLY A 240 8.09 -4.72 5.74
N LYS A 241 8.53 -5.68 6.57
CA LYS A 241 8.53 -7.12 6.26
C LYS A 241 7.29 -7.80 6.87
N TYR A 242 6.98 -9.02 6.41
CA TYR A 242 5.86 -9.81 6.92
C TYR A 242 4.54 -9.02 6.90
N CYS A 243 3.86 -8.84 8.03
CA CYS A 243 2.65 -8.03 8.16
C CYS A 243 2.86 -6.58 7.66
N GLY A 244 4.06 -6.03 7.88
CA GLY A 244 4.43 -4.67 7.51
C GLY A 244 4.57 -4.42 6.01
N VAL A 245 4.53 -5.47 5.18
CA VAL A 245 4.44 -5.31 3.72
C VAL A 245 3.16 -4.52 3.37
N CYS A 246 2.08 -4.74 4.11
CA CYS A 246 0.79 -4.08 3.91
C CYS A 246 0.43 -3.11 5.06
N HIS A 247 0.54 -3.55 6.31
CA HIS A 247 0.15 -2.77 7.49
C HIS A 247 1.13 -1.62 7.75
N GLY A 248 0.58 -0.40 7.89
CA GLY A 248 1.36 0.84 7.99
C GLY A 248 1.68 1.52 6.65
N LYS A 249 1.44 0.85 5.52
CA LYS A 249 1.58 1.42 4.17
C LYS A 249 0.23 1.61 3.50
N VAL A 250 -0.49 0.51 3.29
CA VAL A 250 -1.79 0.47 2.60
C VAL A 250 -2.90 -0.08 3.49
N ALA A 251 -2.58 -0.79 4.57
CA ALA A 251 -3.53 -1.22 5.59
C ALA A 251 -3.32 -0.46 6.91
N PHE A 252 -4.18 -0.70 7.92
CA PHE A 252 -4.08 -0.03 9.21
C PHE A 252 -2.65 -0.13 9.79
N PRO A 253 -2.21 0.87 10.58
CA PRO A 253 -0.83 0.94 11.06
C PRO A 253 -0.54 -0.09 12.14
N ASN A 254 0.73 -0.49 12.23
CA ASN A 254 1.23 -1.45 13.21
C ASN A 254 1.23 -0.92 14.66
N THR A 255 0.73 0.29 14.89
CA THR A 255 0.56 0.90 16.21
C THR A 255 -0.79 0.57 16.85
N ASP A 256 -1.72 -0.03 16.10
CA ASP A 256 -3.01 -0.49 16.62
C ASP A 256 -2.89 -1.93 17.13
N CYS A 257 -2.27 -2.11 18.30
CA CYS A 257 -1.83 -3.41 18.81
C CYS A 257 -3.00 -4.42 18.91
N GLN A 258 -4.17 -3.96 19.33
CA GLN A 258 -5.36 -4.80 19.57
C GLN A 258 -6.01 -5.35 18.29
N ARG A 259 -5.61 -4.84 17.11
CA ARG A 259 -6.01 -5.43 15.82
C ARG A 259 -5.44 -6.83 15.61
N CYS A 260 -4.28 -7.08 16.19
CA CYS A 260 -3.54 -8.32 16.03
C CYS A 260 -3.52 -9.11 17.34
N HIS A 261 -3.25 -8.43 18.45
CA HIS A 261 -3.11 -9.05 19.77
C HIS A 261 -4.48 -9.30 20.41
N SER A 262 -4.66 -10.51 20.94
CA SER A 262 -5.94 -11.00 21.50
C SER A 262 -6.39 -10.28 22.77
N ALA A 263 -5.50 -9.52 23.40
CA ALA A 263 -5.77 -8.74 24.60
C ALA A 263 -5.00 -7.39 24.55
N PRO A 264 -5.33 -6.43 25.44
CA PRO A 264 -4.53 -5.23 25.60
C PRO A 264 -3.07 -5.58 25.93
N VAL A 265 -2.14 -4.91 25.25
CA VAL A 265 -0.71 -4.99 25.57
C VAL A 265 -0.51 -4.24 26.89
N GLN A 266 0.04 -4.94 27.89
CA GLN A 266 0.37 -4.39 29.21
C GLN A 266 1.71 -3.65 29.19
#